data_AF-A0A5C7MZX9-F1
#
_entry.id   AF-A0A5C7MZX9-F1
#
_cell.length_a   1.000
_cell.length_b   1.000
_cell.length_c   1.000
_cell.angle_alpha   90.00
_cell.angle_beta   90.00
_cell.angle_gamma   90.00
#
_symmetry.space_group_name_H-M   'P 1'
#
loop_
_entity.id
_entity.type
_entity.pdbx_description
1 polymer ?
#
loop_
_entity_poly.entity_id
_entity_poly.type
_entity_poly.pdbx_seq_one_letter_code
_entity_poly.pdbx_strand_id
1 'polypeptide(L)' 'MTYTDAAGRQRTQQNVYIPWMITLTPISMSDVGSVQASSLLRLSHLNCSIVTSDGQTLASQTNDDWQTSC' A
#
# COMPACT_ATOMS: atom_id res chain seq x y z
N MET A 1 7.15 -3.67 3.09
CA MET A 1 6.01 -3.08 2.36
C MET A 1 6.42 -2.96 0.91
N THR A 2 5.68 -3.58 0.01
CA THR A 2 5.92 -3.56 -1.42
C THR A 2 4.72 -2.88 -2.08
N TYR A 3 4.97 -1.94 -2.97
CA TYR A 3 3.92 -1.25 -3.72
C TYR A 3 4.33 -1.09 -5.18
N THR A 4 3.35 -0.87 -6.04
CA THR A 4 3.60 -0.48 -7.42
C THR A 4 3.65 1.04 -7.51
N ASP A 5 4.76 1.59 -7.99
CA ASP A 5 4.94 3.03 -8.15
C ASP A 5 4.17 3.59 -9.36
N ALA A 6 4.18 4.92 -9.48
CA ALA A 6 3.56 5.67 -10.56
C ALA A 6 4.07 5.35 -11.99
N ALA A 7 5.16 4.57 -12.10
CA ALA A 7 5.70 4.08 -13.36
C ALA A 7 5.41 2.59 -13.58
N GLY A 8 4.55 1.98 -12.76
CA GLY A 8 4.21 0.56 -12.82
C GLY A 8 5.30 -0.37 -12.25
N ARG A 9 6.30 0.16 -11.53
CA ARG A 9 7.41 -0.64 -11.00
C ARG A 9 7.14 -1.04 -9.57
N GLN A 10 7.44 -2.29 -9.23
CA GLN A 10 7.42 -2.71 -7.83
C GLN A 10 8.57 -2.08 -7.04
N ARG A 11 8.24 -1.52 -5.89
CA ARG A 11 9.16 -0.92 -4.92
C ARG A 11 8.95 -1.56 -3.58
N THR A 12 10.04 -1.99 -2.93
CA THR A 12 9.99 -2.56 -1.59
C THR A 12 10.69 -1.63 -0.61
N GLN A 13 9.97 -1.25 0.43
CA GLN A 13 10.48 -0.57 1.61
C GLN A 13 10.53 -1.55 2.77
N GLN A 14 11.70 -1.63 3.40
CA GLN A 14 11.94 -2.45 4.59
C GLN A 14 11.93 -1.57 5.84
N ASN A 15 11.60 -2.16 7.00
CA ASN A 15 11.64 -1.50 8.31
C ASN A 15 10.81 -0.20 8.40
N VAL A 16 9.66 -0.16 7.72
CA VAL A 16 8.74 0.98 7.77
C VAL A 16 8.01 0.98 9.12
N TYR A 17 7.98 2.13 9.78
CA TYR A 17 7.24 2.32 11.05
C TYR A 17 5.73 2.49 10.78
N ILE A 18 4.88 2.03 11.70
CA ILE A 18 3.42 2.16 11.62
C ILE A 18 2.90 3.25 12.57
N PRO A 19 1.91 4.09 12.16
CA PRO A 19 1.29 4.11 10.84
C PRO A 19 2.20 4.75 9.79
N TRP A 20 2.07 4.31 8.53
CA TRP A 20 2.75 4.89 7.39
C TRP A 20 1.75 5.35 6.33
N MET A 21 2.17 6.31 5.51
CA MET A 21 1.41 6.81 4.37
C MET A 21 2.38 7.08 3.23
N ILE A 22 2.00 6.69 2.01
CA ILE A 22 2.76 6.96 0.79
C ILE A 22 1.82 7.64 -0.20
N THR A 23 2.22 8.81 -0.67
CA THR A 23 1.52 9.52 -1.74
C THR A 23 2.27 9.28 -3.04
N LEU A 24 1.55 8.76 -4.05
CA LEU A 24 2.08 8.53 -5.39
C LEU A 24 1.39 9.47 -6.37
N THR A 25 2.17 10.05 -7.29
CA THR A 25 1.64 10.87 -8.38
C THR A 25 1.86 10.11 -9.69
N PRO A 26 0.81 9.50 -10.28
CA PRO A 26 0.92 8.75 -11.53
C PRO A 26 1.57 9.59 -12.64
N ILE A 27 2.51 9.01 -13.39
CA ILE A 27 3.15 9.70 -14.54
C ILE A 27 2.29 9.53 -15.81
N SER A 28 1.32 8.59 -15.79
CA SER A 28 0.33 8.33 -16.84
C SER A 28 -0.96 7.75 -16.22
N MET A 29 -1.95 7.35 -17.02
CA MET A 29 -3.11 6.53 -16.57
C MET A 29 -2.69 5.12 -16.12
N SER A 30 -1.48 4.96 -15.56
CA SER A 30 -0.97 3.70 -15.06
C SER A 30 -1.89 3.18 -13.98
N ASP A 31 -2.35 1.94 -14.15
CA ASP A 31 -3.15 1.20 -13.18
C ASP A 31 -2.55 1.41 -11.79
N VAL A 32 -3.35 2.03 -10.90
CA VAL A 32 -2.93 2.25 -9.52
C VAL A 32 -2.71 0.88 -8.92
N GLY A 33 -1.43 0.58 -8.69
CA GLY A 33 -1.01 -0.79 -8.50
C GLY A 33 -0.92 -1.17 -7.03
N SER A 34 -1.04 -2.47 -6.84
CA SER A 34 -1.16 -3.16 -5.56
C SER A 34 -0.20 -2.69 -4.48
N VAL A 35 -0.68 -2.69 -3.24
CA VAL A 35 0.07 -2.50 -2.00
C VAL A 35 0.04 -3.78 -1.16
N GLN A 36 1.21 -4.37 -0.93
CA GLN A 36 1.40 -5.47 0.01
C GLN A 36 2.25 -5.05 1.20
N ALA A 37 1.85 -5.43 2.40
CA ALA A 37 2.67 -5.23 3.59
C ALA A 37 2.58 -6.45 4.52
N SER A 38 3.68 -6.69 5.25
CA SER A 38 3.79 -7.78 6.21
C SER A 38 4.63 -7.33 7.39
N SER A 39 4.21 -7.69 8.60
CA SER A 39 4.96 -7.49 9.84
C SER A 39 5.84 -8.71 10.11
N LEU A 40 7.14 -8.47 10.33
CA LEU A 40 8.12 -9.54 10.58
C LEU A 40 7.80 -10.36 11.83
N LEU A 41 7.38 -9.69 12.91
CA LEU A 41 7.08 -10.34 14.19
C LEU A 41 5.59 -10.69 14.36
N ARG A 42 4.75 -10.39 13.35
CA ARG A 42 3.30 -10.59 13.39
C ARG A 42 2.56 -9.91 14.55
N LEU A 43 3.18 -8.89 15.15
CA LEU A 43 2.60 -8.12 16.26
C LEU A 43 1.77 -6.92 15.79
N SER A 44 1.89 -6.56 14.51
CA SER A 44 1.18 -5.41 13.94
C SER A 44 -0.08 -5.87 13.24
N HIS A 45 -1.18 -5.15 13.46
CA HIS A 45 -2.41 -5.31 12.69
C HIS A 45 -2.35 -4.37 11.49
N LEU A 46 -2.29 -4.93 10.28
CA LEU A 46 -2.10 -4.18 9.05
C LEU A 46 -3.40 -4.13 8.25
N ASN A 47 -3.80 -2.91 7.91
CA ASN A 47 -4.86 -2.62 6.96
C ASN A 47 -4.26 -1.78 5.83
N CYS A 48 -4.87 -1.82 4.65
CA CYS A 48 -4.41 -1.00 3.53
C CYS A 48 -5.59 -0.37 2.80
N SER A 49 -5.35 0.83 2.26
CA SER A 49 -6.31 1.57 1.46
C SER A 49 -5.57 2.36 0.39
N ILE A 50 -6.09 2.28 -0.83
CA ILE A 50 -5.63 3.03 -1.99
C ILE A 50 -6.73 4.05 -2.31
N VAL A 51 -6.40 5.31 -2.11
CA VAL A 51 -7.31 6.44 -2.31
C VAL A 51 -6.72 7.36 -3.37
N THR A 52 -7.54 7.73 -4.37
CA THR A 52 -7.17 8.72 -5.37
C THR A 52 -7.19 10.13 -4.78
N SER A 53 -6.58 11.09 -5.47
CA SER A 53 -6.54 12.49 -5.01
C SER A 53 -7.91 13.15 -4.91
N ASP A 54 -8.90 12.69 -5.67
CA ASP A 54 -10.30 13.12 -5.60
C ASP A 54 -11.13 12.36 -4.54
N GLY A 55 -10.50 11.47 -3.77
CA GLY A 55 -11.11 10.80 -2.61
C GLY A 55 -11.80 9.47 -2.92
N GLN A 56 -11.72 8.97 -4.15
CA GLN A 56 -12.24 7.66 -4.50
C GLN A 56 -11.34 6.56 -3.94
N THR A 57 -11.93 5.61 -3.21
CA THR A 57 -11.20 4.40 -2.80
C THR A 57 -11.20 3.39 -3.95
N LEU A 58 -10.02 3.00 -4.42
CA LEU A 58 -9.86 2.02 -5.50
C LEU A 58 -9.79 0.60 -4.96
N ALA A 59 -9.07 0.42 -3.85
CA ALA A 59 -8.91 -0.85 -3.19
C ALA A 59 -8.72 -0.61 -1.69
N SER A 60 -9.30 -1.47 -0.87
CA SER A 60 -9.08 -1.47 0.57
C SER A 60 -9.18 -2.88 1.11
N GLN A 61 -8.40 -3.15 2.17
CA GLN A 61 -8.41 -4.41 2.88
C GLN A 61 -8.30 -4.14 4.38
N THR A 62 -9.29 -4.61 5.14
CA THR A 62 -9.40 -4.40 6.59
C THR A 62 -9.59 -5.74 7.31
N ASN A 63 -8.55 -6.56 7.30
CA ASN A 63 -8.54 -7.88 7.94
C ASN A 63 -7.80 -7.90 9.29
N ASP A 64 -7.19 -6.79 9.71
CA ASP A 64 -6.40 -6.67 10.95
C ASP A 64 -5.38 -7.81 11.12
N ASP A 65 -4.82 -8.31 10.01
CA ASP A 65 -3.89 -9.42 10.01
C ASP A 65 -2.44 -8.90 10.01
N TRP A 66 -1.48 -9.77 10.29
CA TRP A 66 -0.05 -9.41 10.24
C TRP A 66 0.45 -9.13 8.82
N GLN A 67 -0.36 -9.44 7.83
CA GLN A 67 -0.14 -9.16 6.42
C GLN A 67 -1.40 -8.57 5.78
N THR A 68 -1.22 -7.71 4.80
CA THR A 68 -2.31 -7.11 4.05
C THR A 68 -1.92 -6.97 2.58
N SER A 69 -2.92 -7.10 1.70
CA SER A 69 -2.78 -6.84 0.28
C SER A 69 -4.03 -6.15 -0.22
N CYS A 70 -3.80 -4.99 -0.81
CA CYS A 70 -4.60 -4.34 -1.81
C CYS A 70 -3.59 -3.92 -2.88
#